data_AF-A0A935BQ73-F1
#
_entry.id   AF-A0A935BQ73-F1
#
_cell.length_a   1.000
_cell.length_b   1.000
_cell.length_c   1.000
_cell.angle_alpha   90.00
_cell.angle_beta   90.00
_cell.angle_gamma   90.00
#
_symmetry.space_group_name_H-M   'P 1'
#
loop_
_entity.id
_entity.type
_entity.pdbx_description
1 polymer ?
#
loop_
_entity_poly.entity_id
_entity_poly.type
_entity_poly.pdbx_seq_one_letter_code
_entity_poly.pdbx_strand_id
1 'polypeptide(L)'
;MGQFAFGSGINRYIESMGGQNVDAVFGSANSLVALPSRAGLIGYERHWTPKLMSVLTYSIADLSYNTGLSGSTIKRTQDGRVNLIWTPFRLVDLGAEFMWGRRDNQDGTHGDATRIMFSTIYRFN
;
A
#
# COMPACT_ATOMS: atom_id res chain seq x y z
N MET A 1 -3.56 11.00 -9.96
CA MET A 1 -2.25 11.29 -9.30
C MET A 1 -1.48 9.98 -9.14
N GLY A 2 -0.16 10.03 -9.01
CA GLY A 2 0.63 8.82 -8.80
C GLY A 2 2.03 9.15 -8.28
N GLN A 3 2.65 8.16 -7.64
CA GLN A 3 3.99 8.24 -7.07
C GLN A 3 4.73 6.94 -7.36
N PHE A 4 6.04 7.04 -7.62
CA PHE A 4 6.90 5.88 -7.83
C PHE A 4 8.22 6.09 -7.11
N ALA A 5 8.80 5.00 -6.61
CA ALA A 5 10.12 4.96 -5.99
C ALA A 5 10.86 3.69 -6.43
N PHE A 6 12.15 3.81 -6.70
CA PHE A 6 13.01 2.67 -7.04
C PHE A 6 14.44 2.97 -6.60
N GLY A 7 15.17 1.94 -6.16
CA GLY A 7 16.53 2.08 -5.68
C GLY A 7 16.97 0.89 -4.84
N SER A 8 18.18 0.94 -4.31
CA SER A 8 18.71 -0.10 -3.41
C SER A 8 18.82 0.46 -2.00
N GLY A 9 18.39 -0.32 -1.00
CA GLY A 9 18.40 0.11 0.40
C GLY A 9 17.45 1.26 0.73
N ILE A 10 16.35 1.36 -0.03
CA ILE A 10 15.31 2.39 0.16
C ILE A 10 14.06 1.85 0.86
N ASN A 11 14.13 0.64 1.44
CA ASN A 11 12.94 -0.05 1.94
C ASN A 11 12.28 0.74 3.09
N ARG A 12 13.08 1.46 3.89
CA ARG A 12 12.59 2.42 4.88
C ARG A 12 11.63 3.49 4.35
N TYR A 13 11.71 3.86 3.06
CA TYR A 13 10.84 4.88 2.45
C TYR A 13 9.56 4.29 1.83
N ILE A 14 9.39 2.97 1.88
CA ILE A 14 8.23 2.28 1.34
C ILE A 14 7.33 1.89 2.52
N GLU A 15 6.23 2.62 2.71
CA GLU A 15 5.34 2.48 3.86
C GLU A 15 4.80 1.05 4.03
N SER A 16 4.39 0.42 2.92
CA SER A 16 3.88 -0.95 2.92
C SER A 16 4.93 -2.03 3.25
N MET A 17 6.22 -1.67 3.26
CA MET A 17 7.33 -2.54 3.65
C MET A 17 7.97 -2.11 4.98
N GLY A 18 7.31 -1.23 5.72
CA GLY A 18 7.73 -0.75 7.03
C GLY A 18 7.93 -1.88 8.06
N GLY A 19 8.86 -1.69 8.99
CA GLY A 19 9.13 -2.62 10.08
C GLY A 19 9.96 -3.86 9.70
N GLN A 20 10.33 -4.03 8.43
CA GLN A 20 11.14 -5.17 7.97
C GLN A 20 12.64 -5.00 8.28
N ASN A 21 13.17 -3.77 8.36
CA ASN A 21 14.61 -3.47 8.51
C ASN A 21 15.51 -4.15 7.46
N VAL A 22 15.05 -4.23 6.20
CA VAL A 22 15.70 -4.96 5.09
C VAL A 22 16.36 -4.05 4.05
N ASP A 23 17.11 -3.03 4.48
CA ASP A 23 17.80 -2.14 3.52
C ASP A 23 19.05 -2.79 2.89
N ALA A 24 19.69 -3.72 3.61
CA ALA A 24 20.84 -4.48 3.11
C ALA A 24 20.95 -5.84 3.79
N VAL A 25 21.66 -6.76 3.15
CA VAL A 25 22.04 -8.06 3.72
C VAL A 25 23.55 -8.22 3.72
N PHE A 26 24.05 -9.08 4.59
CA PHE A 26 25.46 -9.44 4.58
C PHE A 26 25.74 -10.39 3.41
N GLY A 27 26.65 -9.97 2.53
CA GLY A 27 27.12 -10.75 1.39
C GLY A 27 28.36 -11.57 1.73
N SER A 28 28.89 -12.27 0.72
CA SER A 28 30.20 -12.90 0.83
C SER A 28 31.31 -11.86 0.98
N ALA A 29 32.45 -12.26 1.55
CA ALA A 29 33.65 -11.45 1.73
C ALA A 29 33.47 -10.18 2.61
N ASN A 30 32.72 -10.29 3.72
CA ASN A 30 32.49 -9.20 4.67
C ASN A 30 31.88 -7.92 4.06
N SER A 31 31.10 -8.06 2.99
CA SER A 31 30.47 -6.94 2.30
C SER A 31 28.99 -6.79 2.66
N LEU A 32 28.49 -5.56 2.64
CA LEU A 32 27.06 -5.25 2.76
C LEU A 32 26.48 -5.03 1.36
N VAL A 33 25.44 -5.77 1.03
CA VAL A 33 24.75 -5.69 -0.27
C VAL A 33 23.38 -5.04 -0.06
N ALA A 34 23.21 -3.83 -0.60
CA ALA A 34 21.94 -3.12 -0.55
C ALA A 34 20.88 -3.85 -1.39
N LEU A 35 19.68 -4.00 -0.83
CA LEU A 35 18.60 -4.75 -1.49
C LEU A 35 17.81 -3.85 -2.45
N PRO A 36 17.69 -4.21 -3.74
CA PRO A 36 16.87 -3.46 -4.68
C PRO A 36 15.40 -3.57 -4.33
N SER A 37 14.74 -2.42 -4.24
CA SER A 37 13.32 -2.28 -3.91
C SER A 37 12.66 -1.28 -4.87
N ARG A 38 11.37 -1.46 -5.11
CA ARG A 38 10.55 -0.52 -5.88
C ARG A 38 9.14 -0.46 -5.32
N ALA A 39 8.52 0.70 -5.44
CA ALA A 39 7.14 0.93 -5.05
C ALA A 39 6.44 1.86 -6.02
N GLY A 40 5.13 1.70 -6.14
CA GLY A 40 4.28 2.54 -6.96
C GLY A 40 2.90 2.68 -6.33
N LEU A 41 2.31 3.87 -6.47
CA LEU A 41 0.96 4.19 -6.08
C LEU A 41 0.31 4.96 -7.24
N ILE A 42 -0.92 4.58 -7.58
CA ILE A 42 -1.78 5.34 -8.47
C ILE A 42 -3.12 5.61 -7.80
N GLY A 43 -3.67 6.78 -8.07
CA GLY A 43 -4.95 7.23 -7.54
C GLY A 43 -5.77 7.95 -8.60
N TYR A 44 -7.05 7.63 -8.65
CA TYR A 44 -8.04 8.24 -9.53
C TYR A 44 -9.25 8.71 -8.72
N GLU A 45 -9.65 9.95 -8.94
CA GLU A 45 -10.84 10.55 -8.33
C GLU A 45 -11.86 10.83 -9.42
N ARG A 46 -13.13 10.52 -9.14
CA ARG A 46 -14.26 10.77 -10.03
C ARG A 46 -15.40 11.41 -9.28
N HIS A 47 -15.75 12.64 -9.69
CA HIS A 47 -17.01 13.27 -9.32
C HIS A 47 -18.08 12.84 -10.32
N TRP A 48 -19.06 12.08 -9.87
CA TRP A 48 -20.20 11.67 -10.67
C TRP A 48 -21.26 12.76 -10.72
N THR A 49 -21.43 13.44 -9.59
CA THR A 49 -22.31 14.61 -9.42
C THR A 49 -21.66 15.55 -8.38
N PRO A 50 -22.15 16.78 -8.19
CA PRO A 50 -21.67 17.67 -7.12
C PRO A 50 -21.84 17.11 -5.69
N LYS A 51 -22.59 16.01 -5.53
CA LYS A 51 -22.87 15.37 -4.23
C LYS A 51 -22.32 13.96 -4.11
N LEU A 52 -21.72 13.41 -5.17
CA LEU A 52 -21.30 12.00 -5.21
C LEU A 52 -19.94 11.89 -5.87
N MET A 53 -18.96 11.40 -5.11
CA MET A 53 -17.61 11.17 -5.59
C MET A 53 -17.11 9.78 -5.23
N SER A 54 -16.19 9.27 -6.04
CA SER A 54 -15.46 8.05 -5.76
C SER A 54 -13.96 8.28 -5.89
N VAL A 55 -13.20 7.56 -5.07
CA VAL A 55 -11.73 7.52 -5.15
C VAL A 55 -11.31 6.07 -5.26
N LEU A 56 -10.46 5.77 -6.25
CA LEU A 56 -9.83 4.48 -6.44
C LEU A 56 -8.32 4.66 -6.26
N THR A 57 -7.70 3.81 -5.44
CA THR A 57 -6.25 3.76 -5.29
C THR A 57 -5.74 2.35 -5.43
N TYR A 58 -4.57 2.20 -6.04
CA TYR A 58 -3.84 0.94 -6.09
C TYR A 58 -2.37 1.17 -5.86
N SER A 59 -1.77 0.36 -5.00
CA SER A 59 -0.35 0.42 -4.66
C SER A 59 0.31 -0.95 -4.72
N ILE A 60 1.60 -0.94 -5.06
CA ILE A 60 2.45 -2.12 -5.08
C ILE A 60 3.83 -1.76 -4.55
N ALA A 61 4.43 -2.68 -3.79
CA ALA A 61 5.84 -2.65 -3.45
C ALA A 61 6.47 -4.02 -3.65
N ASP A 62 7.71 -4.01 -4.11
CA ASP A 62 8.53 -5.18 -4.40
C ASP A 62 9.90 -5.02 -3.75
N LEU A 63 10.36 -6.08 -3.09
CA LEU A 63 11.71 -6.31 -2.61
C LEU A 63 12.31 -7.49 -3.39
N SER A 64 13.55 -7.33 -3.83
CA SER A 64 14.26 -8.38 -4.54
C SER A 64 14.45 -9.63 -3.67
N TYR A 65 14.42 -10.79 -4.32
CA TYR A 65 14.72 -12.04 -3.64
C TYR A 65 16.20 -12.09 -3.23
N ASN A 66 16.46 -12.58 -2.02
CA ASN A 66 17.82 -12.79 -1.52
C ASN A 66 17.85 -13.93 -0.51
N THR A 67 18.81 -14.84 -0.62
CA THR A 67 18.98 -16.00 0.28
C THR A 67 19.43 -15.63 1.69
N GLY A 68 19.95 -14.43 1.89
CA GLY A 68 20.30 -13.89 3.21
C GLY A 68 19.10 -13.35 4.00
N LEU A 69 17.90 -13.32 3.41
CA LEU A 69 16.66 -12.94 4.09
C LEU A 69 15.95 -14.18 4.66
N SER A 70 15.19 -13.98 5.75
CA SER A 70 14.29 -15.02 6.25
C SER A 70 13.22 -15.34 5.19
N GLY A 71 12.80 -16.60 5.11
CA GLY A 71 11.68 -17.01 4.25
C GLY A 71 10.40 -16.21 4.53
N SER A 72 10.17 -15.86 5.80
CA SER A 72 9.01 -15.09 6.26
C SER A 72 9.09 -13.58 5.97
N THR A 73 10.23 -13.08 5.47
CA THR A 73 10.42 -11.69 5.07
C THR A 73 9.48 -11.35 3.92
N ILE A 74 8.93 -10.14 3.93
CA ILE A 74 8.01 -9.69 2.89
C ILE A 74 8.80 -9.45 1.61
N LYS A 75 8.31 -10.05 0.52
CA LYS A 75 8.84 -9.84 -0.83
C LYS A 75 8.00 -8.85 -1.60
N ARG A 76 6.68 -8.90 -1.45
CA ARG A 76 5.74 -8.06 -2.19
C ARG A 76 4.55 -7.70 -1.34
N THR A 77 4.08 -6.47 -1.50
CA THR A 77 2.78 -6.03 -0.99
C THR A 77 1.98 -5.40 -2.09
N GLN A 78 0.68 -5.69 -2.13
CA GLN A 78 -0.30 -5.07 -3.02
C GLN A 78 -1.47 -4.59 -2.16
N ASP A 79 -2.00 -3.41 -2.47
CA ASP A 79 -3.18 -2.87 -1.81
C ASP A 79 -4.03 -2.11 -2.82
N GLY A 80 -5.34 -2.33 -2.75
CA GLY A 80 -6.34 -1.63 -3.54
C GLY A 80 -7.45 -1.12 -2.63
N ARG A 81 -7.88 0.13 -2.86
CA ARG A 81 -8.99 0.74 -2.13
C ARG A 81 -9.95 1.43 -3.07
N VAL A 82 -11.23 1.30 -2.77
CA VAL A 82 -12.33 2.00 -3.45
C VAL A 82 -13.16 2.68 -2.38
N ASN A 83 -13.28 3.99 -2.46
CA ASN A 83 -14.12 4.79 -1.59
C ASN A 83 -15.25 5.44 -2.40
N LEU A 84 -16.44 5.47 -1.82
CA LEU A 84 -17.62 6.17 -2.32
C LEU A 84 -18.13 7.09 -1.23
N ILE A 85 -18.20 8.39 -1.52
CA ILE A 85 -18.70 9.41 -0.60
C ILE A 85 -19.91 10.09 -1.24
N TRP A 86 -21.02 10.10 -0.50
CA TRP A 86 -22.27 10.76 -0.86
C TRP A 86 -22.62 11.84 0.17
N THR A 87 -22.83 13.06 -0.31
CA THR A 87 -23.20 14.24 0.49
C THR A 87 -24.64 14.65 0.16
N PRO A 88 -25.67 13.98 0.73
CA PRO A 88 -27.07 14.29 0.44
C PRO A 88 -27.45 15.72 0.85
N PHE A 89 -26.95 16.14 2.02
CA PHE A 89 -27.16 17.45 2.63
C PHE A 89 -25.80 18.11 2.91
N ARG A 90 -25.76 19.44 2.93
CA ARG A 90 -24.50 20.21 3.12
C ARG A 90 -23.71 19.86 4.39
N LEU A 91 -24.39 19.33 5.41
CA LEU A 91 -23.81 19.00 6.70
C LEU A 91 -23.59 17.49 6.91
N VAL A 92 -23.95 16.64 5.95
CA VAL A 92 -23.92 15.17 6.10
C VAL A 92 -23.16 14.53 4.96
N ASP A 93 -22.10 13.79 5.28
CA ASP A 93 -21.46 12.86 4.35
C ASP A 93 -21.67 11.43 4.82
N LEU A 94 -21.97 10.56 3.86
CA LEU A 94 -22.05 9.11 4.01
C LEU A 94 -20.96 8.49 3.16
N GLY A 95 -20.12 7.66 3.78
CA GLY A 95 -19.01 6.99 3.13
C GLY A 95 -19.15 5.48 3.18
N ALA A 96 -18.71 4.82 2.11
CA ALA A 96 -18.47 3.40 2.09
C ALA A 96 -17.10 3.14 1.43
N GLU A 97 -16.27 2.34 2.08
CA GLU A 97 -14.93 2.01 1.60
C GLU A 97 -14.74 0.49 1.56
N PHE A 98 -14.21 0.01 0.44
CA PHE A 98 -13.72 -1.35 0.28
C PHE A 98 -12.21 -1.32 0.15
N MET A 99 -11.55 -2.21 0.88
CA MET A 99 -10.10 -2.37 0.89
C MET A 99 -9.74 -3.83 0.69
N TRP A 100 -8.76 -4.08 -0.16
CA TRP A 100 -8.12 -5.37 -0.35
C TRP A 100 -6.62 -5.19 -0.26
N GLY A 101 -5.94 -6.09 0.45
CA GLY A 101 -4.50 -6.13 0.53
C GLY A 101 -3.98 -7.56 0.44
N ARG A 102 -2.81 -7.72 -0.17
CA ARG A 102 -2.09 -8.98 -0.27
C ARG A 102 -0.61 -8.78 0.04
N ARG A 103 -0.04 -9.74 0.75
CA ARG A 103 1.38 -9.81 1.08
C ARG A 103 1.93 -11.16 0.63
N ASP A 104 2.99 -11.16 -0.15
CA ASP A 104 3.75 -12.36 -0.51
C ASP A 104 5.15 -12.30 0.14
N ASN A 105 5.62 -13.44 0.67
CA ASN A 105 6.90 -13.57 1.35
C ASN A 105 7.99 -14.16 0.44
N GLN A 106 9.23 -14.14 0.92
CA GLN A 106 10.38 -14.69 0.19
C GLN A 106 10.25 -16.20 -0.06
N ASP A 107 9.65 -16.94 0.86
CA ASP A 107 9.36 -18.38 0.74
C ASP A 107 8.12 -18.71 -0.11
N GLY A 108 7.44 -17.69 -0.65
CA GLY A 108 6.23 -17.85 -1.47
C GLY A 108 4.93 -17.99 -0.67
N THR A 109 4.97 -18.02 0.66
CA THR A 109 3.75 -17.93 1.47
C THR A 109 3.10 -16.56 1.28
N HIS A 110 1.76 -16.52 1.32
CA HIS A 110 1.02 -15.27 1.18
C HIS A 110 -0.08 -15.12 2.23
N GLY A 111 -0.52 -13.89 2.41
CA GLY A 111 -1.69 -13.55 3.21
C GLY A 111 -2.51 -12.46 2.53
N ASP A 112 -3.81 -12.61 2.59
CA ASP A 112 -4.78 -11.68 2.00
C ASP A 112 -5.66 -11.09 3.12
N ALA A 113 -6.02 -9.82 2.99
CA ALA A 113 -6.86 -9.11 3.93
C ALA A 113 -7.88 -8.25 3.19
N THR A 114 -9.15 -8.45 3.49
CA THR A 114 -10.26 -7.69 2.90
C THR A 114 -11.05 -7.00 4.00
N ARG A 115 -11.39 -5.74 3.80
CA ARG A 115 -12.18 -4.95 4.76
C ARG A 115 -13.22 -4.11 4.03
N ILE A 116 -14.38 -3.96 4.66
CA ILE A 116 -15.41 -2.99 4.27
C ILE A 116 -15.64 -2.08 5.48
N MET A 117 -15.76 -0.78 5.22
CA MET A 117 -16.02 0.23 6.22
C MET A 117 -17.15 1.15 5.77
N PHE A 118 -17.93 1.61 6.73
CA PHE A 118 -18.96 2.62 6.52
C PHE A 118 -18.68 3.79 7.46
N SER A 119 -18.93 5.01 6.99
CA SER A 119 -18.71 6.22 7.77
C SER A 119 -19.86 7.20 7.58
N THR A 120 -20.12 7.98 8.62
CA THR A 120 -21.05 9.11 8.58
C THR A 120 -20.37 10.29 9.24
N ILE A 121 -20.28 11.41 8.54
CA ILE A 121 -19.76 12.67 9.08
C ILE A 121 -20.92 13.65 9.13
N TYR A 122 -21.23 14.14 10.33
CA TYR A 122 -22.16 15.24 10.54
C TYR A 122 -21.38 16.48 11.00
N ARG A 123 -21.57 17.61 10.31
CA ARG A 123 -20.91 18.88 10.62
C ARG A 123 -21.87 19.82 11.35
N PHE A 124 -21.44 20.34 12.50
CA PHE A 124 -22.16 21.36 13.25
C PHE A 124 -21.54 22.73 12.96
N ASN A 125 -22.37 23.78 13.06
CA ASN A 125 -21.98 25.17 12.83
C ASN A 125 -21.98 25.93 14.15
#